data_AF-A0A9E5TQP9-F1
#
_entry.id   AF-A0A9E5TQP9-F1
#
_cell.length_a   1.000
_cell.length_b   1.000
_cell.length_c   1.000
_cell.angle_alpha   90.00
_cell.angle_beta   90.00
_cell.angle_gamma   90.00
#
_symmetry.space_group_name_H-M   'P 1'
#
loop_
_entity.id
_entity.type
_entity.pdbx_description
1 polymer ?
#
loop_
_entity_poly.entity_id
_entity_poly.type
_entity_poly.pdbx_seq_one_letter_code
_entity_poly.pdbx_strand_id
1 'polypeptide(L)'
;MRSGDEGKAGRIGGLLIEHIVSVVHHVQDVARRKLGRDVDQVLLLHATELVADYMDALLDTLAAEGFLFISLEEALADPVYQLPDAYTGPKGLSWLYRIEPIDPEDVAWDDAQAEALGEALQVIRN
;
A
#
# COMPACT_ATOMS: atom_id res chain seq x y z
N MET A 1 -31.67 -10.40 -2.45
CA MET A 1 -30.49 -9.86 -1.74
C MET A 1 -30.98 -8.62 -0.99
N ARG A 2 -30.73 -8.50 0.32
CA ARG A 2 -31.40 -7.51 1.20
C ARG A 2 -30.51 -6.26 1.34
N SER A 3 -31.06 -5.06 1.17
CA SER A 3 -30.36 -3.76 1.20
C SER A 3 -29.41 -3.51 2.40
N GLY A 4 -29.51 -4.26 3.49
CA GLY A 4 -28.59 -4.15 4.63
C GLY A 4 -27.19 -4.75 4.39
N ASP A 5 -27.04 -5.67 3.44
CA ASP A 5 -25.74 -6.28 3.10
C ASP A 5 -24.99 -5.43 2.07
N GLU A 6 -25.70 -4.80 1.13
CA GLU A 6 -25.13 -3.89 0.13
C GLU A 6 -24.46 -2.66 0.79
N GLY A 7 -25.08 -2.09 1.83
CA GLY A 7 -24.48 -0.97 2.57
C GLY A 7 -23.22 -1.35 3.36
N LYS A 8 -23.10 -2.59 3.83
CA LYS A 8 -21.89 -3.08 4.51
C LYS A 8 -20.78 -3.39 3.51
N ALA A 9 -21.13 -4.00 2.38
CA ALA A 9 -20.19 -4.27 1.30
C ALA A 9 -19.58 -2.96 0.77
N GLY A 10 -20.43 -1.94 0.51
CA GLY A 10 -20.00 -0.59 0.13
C GLY A 10 -19.00 0.03 1.11
N ARG A 11 -19.26 -0.10 2.41
CA ARG A 11 -18.36 0.40 3.46
C ARG A 11 -17.00 -0.29 3.46
N ILE A 12 -16.97 -1.62 3.26
CA ILE A 12 -15.70 -2.36 3.20
C ILE A 12 -14.88 -1.94 1.98
N GLY A 13 -15.52 -1.76 0.82
CA GLY A 13 -14.84 -1.27 -0.38
C GLY A 13 -14.30 0.14 -0.23
N GLY A 14 -15.04 1.04 0.41
CA GLY A 14 -14.54 2.38 0.75
C GLY A 14 -13.28 2.32 1.64
N LEU A 15 -13.31 1.50 2.70
CA LEU A 15 -12.16 1.30 3.58
C LEU A 15 -10.95 0.68 2.88
N LEU A 16 -11.18 -0.21 1.90
CA LEU A 16 -10.11 -0.75 1.06
C LEU A 16 -9.40 0.37 0.28
N ILE A 17 -10.17 1.25 -0.37
CA ILE A 17 -9.61 2.36 -1.15
C ILE A 17 -8.87 3.33 -0.24
N GLU A 18 -9.48 3.74 0.87
CA GLU A 18 -8.84 4.61 1.88
C GLU A 18 -7.51 4.03 2.36
N HIS A 19 -7.49 2.72 2.64
CA HIS A 19 -6.28 2.03 3.06
C HIS A 19 -5.20 2.07 1.96
N ILE A 20 -5.52 1.71 0.72
CA ILE A 20 -4.55 1.72 -0.38
C ILE A 20 -4.00 3.14 -0.62
N VAL A 21 -4.86 4.17 -0.57
CA VAL A 21 -4.43 5.58 -0.70
C VAL A 21 -3.45 5.95 0.41
N SER A 22 -3.71 5.55 1.66
CA SER A 22 -2.78 5.81 2.76
C SER A 22 -1.43 5.09 2.58
N VAL A 23 -1.43 3.88 2.01
CA VAL A 23 -0.20 3.11 1.72
C VAL A 23 0.64 3.82 0.66
N VAL A 24 0.06 4.24 -0.46
CA VAL A 24 0.85 4.87 -1.54
C VAL A 24 1.46 6.20 -1.11
N HIS A 25 0.73 7.00 -0.32
CA HIS A 25 1.24 8.23 0.29
C HIS A 25 2.36 7.94 1.30
N HIS A 26 2.17 6.94 2.16
CA HIS A 26 3.22 6.54 3.10
C HIS A 26 4.52 6.14 2.39
N VAL A 27 4.43 5.30 1.36
CA VAL A 27 5.61 4.86 0.59
C VAL A 27 6.23 6.03 -0.20
N GLN A 28 5.43 7.00 -0.66
CA GLN A 28 5.94 8.22 -1.28
C GLN A 28 6.76 9.06 -0.29
N ASP A 29 6.27 9.22 0.93
CA ASP A 29 6.99 9.94 1.99
C ASP A 29 8.27 9.20 2.39
N VAL A 30 8.25 7.86 2.46
CA VAL A 30 9.46 7.05 2.66
C VAL A 30 10.48 7.30 1.54
N ALA A 31 10.04 7.31 0.28
CA ALA A 31 10.91 7.61 -0.85
C ALA A 31 11.56 9.00 -0.72
N ARG A 32 10.77 10.03 -0.40
CA ARG A 32 11.25 11.40 -0.19
C ARG A 32 12.23 11.50 0.96
N ARG A 33 11.93 10.86 2.09
CA ARG A 33 12.81 10.85 3.27
C ARG A 33 14.14 10.17 2.98
N LYS A 34 14.10 9.02 2.30
CA LYS A 34 15.27 8.15 2.10
C LYS A 34 16.13 8.52 0.89
N LEU A 35 15.50 8.98 -0.18
CA LEU A 35 16.12 9.22 -1.48
C LEU A 35 16.08 10.69 -1.91
N GLY A 36 15.36 11.55 -1.19
CA GLY A 36 15.23 12.97 -1.50
C GLY A 36 14.38 13.27 -2.75
N ARG A 37 13.64 12.28 -3.28
CA ARG A 37 12.81 12.41 -4.48
C ARG A 37 11.64 11.43 -4.46
N ASP A 38 10.67 11.69 -5.31
CA ASP A 38 9.67 10.69 -5.68
C ASP A 38 10.32 9.57 -6.52
N VAL A 39 9.71 8.40 -6.44
CA VAL A 39 10.13 7.15 -7.10
C VAL A 39 8.94 6.59 -7.85
N ASP A 40 9.20 6.01 -9.01
CA ASP A 40 8.18 5.27 -9.76
C ASP A 40 7.80 4.01 -8.99
N GLN A 41 6.56 3.96 -8.48
CA GLN A 41 6.10 2.89 -7.59
C GLN A 41 5.46 1.74 -8.34
N VAL A 42 5.64 0.51 -7.82
CA VAL A 42 4.89 -0.68 -8.24
C VAL A 42 3.90 -1.06 -7.13
N LEU A 43 2.61 -0.86 -7.40
CA LEU A 43 1.53 -1.22 -6.48
C LEU A 43 1.18 -2.71 -6.62
N LEU A 44 1.41 -3.48 -5.57
CA LEU A 44 1.02 -4.89 -5.50
C LEU A 44 -0.36 -5.04 -4.85
N LEU A 45 -1.31 -5.61 -5.58
CA LEU A 45 -2.66 -5.89 -5.10
C LEU A 45 -2.93 -7.40 -5.09
N HIS A 46 -3.72 -7.85 -4.12
CA HIS A 46 -4.21 -9.23 -4.09
C HIS A 46 -5.43 -9.34 -5.00
N ALA A 47 -5.38 -10.27 -5.96
CA ALA A 47 -6.47 -10.55 -6.89
C ALA A 47 -7.65 -11.23 -6.16
N THR A 48 -8.46 -10.41 -5.50
CA THR A 48 -9.66 -10.82 -4.76
C THR A 48 -10.90 -10.24 -5.42
N GLU A 49 -12.07 -10.86 -5.21
CA GLU A 49 -13.35 -10.33 -5.73
C GLU A 49 -13.59 -8.89 -5.24
N LEU A 50 -13.29 -8.61 -3.97
CA LEU A 50 -13.40 -7.25 -3.42
C LEU A 50 -12.50 -6.26 -4.17
N VAL A 51 -11.24 -6.59 -4.44
CA VAL A 51 -10.36 -5.69 -5.20
C VAL A 51 -10.86 -5.53 -6.64
N ALA A 52 -11.39 -6.59 -7.26
CA ALA A 52 -11.93 -6.53 -8.60
C ALA A 52 -13.18 -5.62 -8.69
N ASP A 53 -14.10 -5.72 -7.73
CA ASP A 53 -15.35 -4.94 -7.69
C ASP A 53 -15.09 -3.43 -7.50
N TYR A 54 -13.97 -3.05 -6.87
CA TYR A 54 -13.62 -1.66 -6.56
C TYR A 54 -12.43 -1.13 -7.36
N MET A 55 -11.95 -1.88 -8.36
CA MET A 55 -10.75 -1.51 -9.13
C MET A 55 -10.90 -0.15 -9.81
N ASP A 56 -12.02 0.09 -10.52
CA ASP A 56 -12.24 1.35 -11.23
C ASP A 56 -12.24 2.55 -10.27
N ALA A 57 -12.96 2.42 -9.15
CA ALA A 57 -13.01 3.46 -8.12
C ALA A 57 -11.65 3.70 -7.46
N LEU A 58 -10.86 2.65 -7.25
CA LEU A 58 -9.49 2.77 -6.74
C LEU A 58 -8.60 3.56 -7.71
N LEU A 59 -8.62 3.19 -9.00
CA LEU A 59 -7.79 3.85 -10.02
C LEU A 59 -8.19 5.32 -10.20
N ASP A 60 -9.49 5.62 -10.22
CA ASP A 60 -10.00 6.99 -10.28
C ASP A 60 -9.57 7.82 -9.06
N THR A 61 -9.60 7.21 -7.87
CA THR A 61 -9.17 7.88 -6.63
C THR A 61 -7.67 8.18 -6.66
N LEU A 62 -6.84 7.22 -7.07
CA LEU A 62 -5.39 7.43 -7.22
C LEU A 62 -5.07 8.53 -8.25
N ALA A 63 -5.79 8.56 -9.37
CA ALA A 63 -5.64 9.62 -10.37
C ALA A 63 -6.04 11.00 -9.79
N ALA A 64 -7.11 11.06 -9.00
CA ALA A 64 -7.56 12.29 -8.34
C ALA A 64 -6.57 12.78 -7.27
N GLU A 65 -5.84 11.88 -6.62
CA GLU A 65 -4.73 12.18 -5.70
C GLU A 65 -3.45 12.65 -6.44
N GLY A 66 -3.45 12.62 -7.78
CA GLY A 66 -2.35 13.12 -8.62
C GLY A 66 -1.34 12.07 -9.06
N PHE A 67 -1.61 10.77 -8.81
CA PHE A 67 -0.78 9.69 -9.32
C PHE A 67 -1.00 9.48 -10.82
N LEU A 68 0.07 9.10 -11.51
CA LEU A 68 0.05 8.72 -12.92
C LEU A 68 0.32 7.22 -13.05
N PHE A 69 -0.31 6.59 -14.04
CA PHE A 69 -0.10 5.19 -14.36
C PHE A 69 0.86 5.05 -15.53
N ILE A 70 1.96 4.36 -15.28
CA ILE A 70 3.02 4.05 -16.26
C ILE A 70 3.11 2.54 -16.47
N SER A 71 3.86 2.12 -17.49
CA SER A 71 4.12 0.71 -17.71
C SER A 71 5.04 0.14 -16.62
N LEU A 72 4.96 -1.17 -16.38
CA LEU A 72 5.88 -1.84 -15.46
C LEU A 72 7.35 -1.71 -15.93
N GLU A 73 7.60 -1.74 -17.24
CA GLU A 73 8.94 -1.57 -17.80
C GLU A 73 9.51 -0.18 -17.47
N GLU A 74 8.67 0.86 -17.58
CA GLU A 74 9.04 2.23 -17.22
C GLU A 74 9.31 2.36 -15.73
N ALA A 75 8.44 1.81 -14.87
CA ALA A 75 8.66 1.83 -13.42
C ALA A 75 9.98 1.14 -13.03
N LEU A 76 10.25 -0.04 -13.59
CA LEU A 76 11.48 -0.80 -13.32
C LEU A 76 12.75 -0.14 -13.88
N ALA A 77 12.63 0.87 -14.73
CA ALA A 77 13.76 1.66 -15.20
C ALA A 77 14.26 2.67 -14.13
N ASP A 78 13.48 2.94 -13.07
CA ASP A 78 13.95 3.75 -11.95
C ASP A 78 15.18 3.09 -11.29
N PRO A 79 16.31 3.82 -11.13
CA PRO A 79 17.53 3.29 -10.54
C PRO A 79 17.37 2.68 -9.14
N VAL A 80 16.31 3.03 -8.40
CA VAL A 80 16.01 2.47 -7.09
C VAL A 80 15.92 0.94 -7.12
N TYR A 81 15.43 0.37 -8.23
CA TYR A 81 15.25 -1.07 -8.40
C TYR A 81 16.55 -1.81 -8.69
N GLN A 82 17.66 -1.09 -8.85
CA GLN A 82 19.02 -1.65 -9.00
C GLN A 82 19.84 -1.56 -7.71
N LEU A 83 19.30 -0.95 -6.65
CA LEU A 83 20.00 -0.83 -5.37
C LEU A 83 20.11 -2.20 -4.69
N PRO A 84 21.20 -2.47 -3.94
CA PRO A 84 21.36 -3.73 -3.24
C PRO A 84 20.23 -3.99 -2.23
N ASP A 85 19.70 -5.19 -2.27
CA ASP A 85 18.79 -5.71 -1.24
C ASP A 85 19.61 -6.18 -0.03
N ALA A 86 19.51 -5.43 1.07
CA ALA A 86 20.16 -5.74 2.33
C ALA A 86 19.25 -6.52 3.30
N TYR A 87 18.00 -6.82 2.92
CA TYR A 87 17.04 -7.51 3.78
C TYR A 87 17.10 -9.03 3.60
N THR A 88 17.54 -9.73 4.64
CA THR A 88 17.63 -11.21 4.65
C THR A 88 16.57 -11.88 5.53
N GLY A 89 15.53 -11.15 5.94
CA GLY A 89 14.48 -11.65 6.82
C GLY A 89 13.32 -12.31 6.06
N PRO A 90 12.33 -12.89 6.77
CA PRO A 90 11.25 -13.65 6.16
C PRO A 90 10.02 -12.79 5.76
N LYS A 91 9.96 -11.50 6.11
CA LYS A 91 8.79 -10.65 5.83
C LYS A 91 8.78 -10.20 4.36
N GLY A 92 7.60 -10.08 3.77
CA GLY A 92 7.41 -9.45 2.45
C GLY A 92 7.37 -7.93 2.58
N LEU A 93 8.53 -7.29 2.78
CA LEU A 93 8.63 -5.84 2.93
C LEU A 93 8.56 -5.11 1.59
N SER A 94 8.10 -3.86 1.61
CA SER A 94 8.25 -2.91 0.50
C SER A 94 9.71 -2.84 0.03
N TRP A 95 9.93 -2.65 -1.27
CA TRP A 95 11.28 -2.54 -1.84
C TRP A 95 12.11 -1.45 -1.15
N LEU A 96 11.49 -0.32 -0.83
CA LEU A 96 12.18 0.79 -0.17
C LEU A 96 12.71 0.42 1.23
N TYR A 97 12.13 -0.57 1.90
CA TYR A 97 12.58 -0.98 3.24
C TYR A 97 13.77 -1.95 3.17
N ARG A 98 14.01 -2.51 1.97
CA ARG A 98 15.02 -3.54 1.71
C ARG A 98 16.38 -2.96 1.33
N ILE A 99 16.37 -1.79 0.71
CA ILE A 99 17.58 -1.11 0.21
C ILE A 99 18.28 -0.31 1.33
N GLU A 100 19.60 -0.12 1.21
CA GLU A 100 20.38 0.65 2.20
C GLU A 100 20.11 2.17 2.14
N PRO A 101 20.19 2.90 3.27
CA PRO A 101 20.30 2.36 4.64
C PRO A 101 18.96 1.74 5.09
N ILE A 102 19.00 0.60 5.78
CA ILE A 102 17.80 0.05 6.42
C ILE A 102 17.41 0.96 7.58
N ASP A 103 16.19 1.47 7.56
CA ASP A 103 15.66 2.32 8.62
C ASP A 103 14.55 1.57 9.38
N PRO A 104 14.72 1.28 10.68
CA PRO A 104 13.66 0.69 11.50
C PRO A 104 12.37 1.52 11.52
N GLU A 105 12.44 2.83 11.28
CA GLU A 105 11.27 3.70 11.23
C GLU A 105 10.36 3.39 10.03
N ASP A 106 10.91 2.81 8.94
CA ASP A 106 10.12 2.37 7.79
C ASP A 106 9.17 1.21 8.16
N VAL A 107 9.63 0.27 9.00
CA VAL A 107 8.84 -0.91 9.41
C VAL A 107 7.87 -0.58 10.56
N ALA A 108 8.15 0.47 11.34
CA ALA A 108 7.32 0.86 12.47
C ALA A 108 5.88 1.24 12.07
N TRP A 109 5.70 1.83 10.88
CA TRP A 109 4.37 2.15 10.36
C TRP A 109 3.57 0.89 10.05
N ASP A 110 4.17 -0.09 9.35
CA ASP A 110 3.54 -1.39 9.06
C ASP A 110 3.15 -2.13 10.35
N ASP A 111 4.06 -2.17 11.33
CA ASP A 111 3.82 -2.85 12.61
C ASP A 111 2.68 -2.14 13.40
N ALA A 112 2.61 -0.81 13.37
CA ALA A 112 1.51 -0.05 13.98
C ALA A 112 0.14 -0.30 13.30
N GLN A 113 0.10 -0.41 11.96
CA GLN A 113 -1.11 -0.79 11.24
C GLN A 113 -1.58 -2.21 11.64
N ALA A 114 -0.64 -3.14 11.76
CA ALA A 114 -0.94 -4.51 12.17
C ALA A 114 -1.46 -4.60 13.61
N GLU A 115 -0.88 -3.82 14.54
CA GLU A 115 -1.33 -3.72 15.93
C GLU A 115 -2.76 -3.17 16.01
N ALA A 116 -3.03 -2.04 15.33
CA ALA A 116 -4.36 -1.43 15.29
C ALA A 116 -5.43 -2.40 14.74
N LEU A 117 -5.09 -3.19 13.71
CA LEU A 117 -5.97 -4.22 13.19
C LEU A 117 -6.21 -5.33 14.21
N GLY A 118 -5.16 -5.75 14.92
CA GLY A 118 -5.25 -6.74 16.00
C GLY A 118 -6.20 -6.30 17.11
N GLU A 119 -6.09 -5.05 17.57
CA GLU A 119 -6.99 -4.47 18.57
C GLU A 119 -8.44 -4.41 18.07
N ALA A 120 -8.66 -3.94 16.84
CA ALA A 120 -9.99 -3.85 16.24
C ALA A 120 -10.66 -5.24 16.16
N LEU A 121 -9.90 -6.29 15.80
CA LEU A 121 -10.41 -7.65 15.73
C LEU A 121 -10.72 -8.25 17.11
N GLN A 122 -9.99 -7.85 18.16
CA GLN A 122 -10.30 -8.25 19.54
C GLN A 122 -11.60 -7.61 20.03
N VAL A 123 -11.85 -6.34 19.70
CA VAL A 123 -13.09 -5.63 20.05
C VAL A 123 -14.30 -6.28 19.39
N ILE A 124 -14.19 -6.75 18.14
CA ILE A 124 -15.30 -7.39 17.40
C ILE A 124 -15.65 -8.79 17.96
N ARG A 125 -14.71 -9.44 18.66
CA ARG A 125 -14.91 -10.80 19.20
C ARG A 125 -15.56 -10.84 20.60
N ASN A 126 -15.67 -9.70 21.29
CA ASN A 126 -16.33 -9.55 22.59
C ASN A 126 -17.73 -8.97 22.45
#